data_AF-A0A0K1PIW6-F1
#
_entry.id   AF-A0A0K1PIW6-F1
#
_cell.length_a   1.000
_cell.length_b   1.000
_cell.length_c   1.000
_cell.angle_alpha   90.00
_cell.angle_beta   90.00
_cell.angle_gamma   90.00
#
_symmetry.space_group_name_H-M   'P 1'
#
loop_
_entity.id
_entity.type
_entity.pdbx_description
1 polymer ?
#
loop_
_entity_poly.entity_id
_entity_poly.type
_entity_poly.pdbx_seq_one_letter_code
_entity_poly.pdbx_strand_id
1 'polypeptide(L)'
;MKVLPSTRTLKVKATPKALSLSPGGSTTIDLEVYEPSGRPAKNAEVAVIVVDEAVLALSGYETPDPLAVFYADRSADVRALGNRENVILGSPRRAREEGGREGGRGLGLGGLGARGASAKRS
;
A
#
# COMPACT_ATOMS: atom_id res chain seq x y z
N MET A 1 -1.30 0.18 -2.02
CA MET A 1 -1.37 -0.99 -2.92
C MET A 1 -2.61 -1.76 -2.53
N LYS A 2 -3.50 -2.09 -3.48
CA LYS A 2 -4.81 -2.70 -3.19
C LYS A 2 -4.72 -4.22 -3.30
N VAL A 3 -4.98 -4.94 -2.21
CA VAL A 3 -5.09 -6.40 -2.22
C VAL A 3 -6.56 -6.76 -2.36
N LEU A 4 -6.94 -7.40 -3.48
CA LEU A 4 -8.32 -7.82 -3.73
C LEU A 4 -8.60 -9.16 -3.01
N PRO A 5 -9.53 -9.23 -2.04
CA PRO A 5 -9.80 -10.43 -1.26
C PRO A 5 -10.71 -11.44 -2.00
N SER A 6 -10.54 -11.58 -3.32
CA SER A 6 -11.45 -12.37 -4.18
C SER A 6 -11.53 -13.84 -3.77
N THR A 7 -10.46 -14.40 -3.18
CA THR A 7 -10.42 -15.78 -2.65
C THR A 7 -10.96 -15.92 -1.23
N ARG A 8 -11.29 -14.82 -0.55
CA ARG A 8 -11.72 -14.77 0.85
C ARG A 8 -13.06 -14.07 1.04
N THR A 9 -13.76 -13.80 -0.06
CA THR A 9 -15.09 -13.19 -0.07
C THR A 9 -16.16 -14.28 -0.14
N LEU A 10 -16.94 -14.45 0.92
CA LEU A 10 -18.07 -15.36 0.90
C LEU A 10 -19.22 -14.77 0.09
N LYS A 11 -19.92 -15.62 -0.65
CA LYS A 11 -21.19 -15.27 -1.29
C LYS A 11 -22.31 -15.62 -0.34
N VAL A 12 -22.98 -14.60 0.19
CA VAL A 12 -24.11 -14.75 1.10
C VAL A 12 -25.39 -14.39 0.37
N LYS A 13 -26.39 -15.27 0.44
CA LYS A 13 -27.74 -15.02 -0.05
C LYS A 13 -28.73 -15.19 1.09
N ALA A 14 -29.53 -14.15 1.32
CA ALA A 14 -30.61 -14.16 2.29
C ALA A 14 -31.94 -14.05 1.54
N THR A 15 -32.81 -15.04 1.72
CA THR A 15 -34.13 -15.07 1.07
C THR A 15 -35.21 -15.09 2.14
N PRO A 16 -35.98 -13.99 2.32
CA PRO A 16 -37.09 -13.99 3.25
C PRO A 16 -38.26 -14.79 2.65
N LYS A 17 -38.96 -15.57 3.47
CA LYS A 17 -40.16 -16.30 3.03
C LYS A 17 -41.36 -15.40 2.79
N ALA A 18 -41.41 -14.26 3.47
CA ALA A 18 -42.40 -13.22 3.29
C ALA A 18 -41.70 -11.89 3.01
N LEU A 19 -42.05 -11.25 1.89
CA LEU A 19 -41.47 -9.97 1.45
C LEU A 19 -42.04 -8.77 2.23
N SER A 20 -43.18 -8.93 2.89
CA SER A 20 -43.80 -7.92 3.72
C SER A 20 -44.40 -8.58 4.95
N LEU A 21 -44.26 -7.90 6.09
CA LEU A 21 -44.84 -8.31 7.36
C LEU A 21 -45.57 -7.14 8.02
N SER A 22 -46.69 -7.47 8.65
CA SER A 22 -47.36 -6.56 9.57
C SER A 22 -46.55 -6.42 10.87
N PRO A 23 -46.72 -5.31 11.62
CA PRO A 23 -46.05 -5.12 12.90
C PRO A 23 -46.28 -6.29 13.86
N GLY A 24 -45.21 -6.75 14.51
CA GLY A 24 -45.23 -7.91 15.41
C GLY A 24 -45.32 -9.27 14.70
N GLY A 25 -45.33 -9.29 13.37
CA GLY A 25 -45.28 -10.51 12.58
C GLY A 25 -43.92 -11.22 12.68
N SER A 26 -43.93 -12.53 12.46
CA SER A 26 -42.72 -13.37 12.45
C SER A 26 -42.51 -13.98 11.06
N THR A 27 -41.24 -14.08 10.65
CA THR A 27 -40.85 -14.65 9.37
C THR A 27 -39.62 -15.53 9.52
N THR A 28 -39.39 -16.34 8.50
CA THR A 28 -38.15 -17.13 8.36
C THR A 28 -37.34 -16.56 7.22
N ILE A 29 -36.03 -16.49 7.43
CA ILE A 29 -35.06 -16.11 6.40
C ILE A 29 -34.20 -17.33 6.13
N ASP A 30 -34.22 -17.80 4.88
CA ASP A 30 -33.34 -18.86 4.43
C ASP A 30 -31.99 -18.25 4.03
N LEU A 31 -30.92 -18.76 4.63
CA LEU A 31 -29.55 -18.27 4.43
C LEU A 31 -28.70 -19.31 3.72
N GLU A 32 -28.07 -18.91 2.63
CA GLU A 32 -27.10 -19.73 1.90
C GLU A 32 -25.74 -19.01 1.89
N VAL A 33 -24.68 -19.74 2.25
CA VAL A 33 -23.31 -19.22 2.28
C VAL A 33 -22.40 -20.11 1.46
N TYR A 34 -21.77 -19.52 0.43
CA TYR A 34 -20.85 -20.22 -0.46
C TYR A 34 -19.47 -19.58 -0.47
N GLU A 35 -18.47 -20.43 -0.60
CA GLU A 35 -17.10 -20.03 -0.90
C GLU A 35 -17.01 -19.40 -2.31
N PRO A 36 -15.97 -18.61 -2.61
CA PRO A 36 -15.70 -18.12 -3.97
C PRO A 36 -15.67 -19.25 -5.02
N SER A 37 -15.22 -20.44 -4.60
CA SER A 37 -15.17 -21.65 -5.43
C SER A 37 -16.53 -22.27 -5.77
N GLY A 38 -17.64 -21.74 -5.24
CA GLY A 38 -19.00 -22.24 -5.46
C GLY A 38 -19.42 -23.40 -4.56
N ARG A 39 -18.54 -23.85 -3.65
CA ARG A 39 -18.86 -24.87 -2.64
C ARG A 39 -19.57 -24.24 -1.45
N PRO A 40 -20.51 -24.93 -0.78
CA PRO A 40 -21.06 -24.48 0.49
C PRO A 40 -19.94 -24.22 1.51
N ALA A 41 -20.00 -23.09 2.19
CA ALA A 41 -19.01 -22.74 3.21
C ALA A 41 -19.18 -23.67 4.42
N LYS A 42 -18.08 -24.29 4.86
CA LYS A 42 -18.09 -25.13 6.06
C LYS A 42 -17.91 -24.25 7.29
N ASN A 43 -18.68 -24.52 8.34
CA ASN A 43 -18.61 -23.80 9.63
C ASN A 43 -18.76 -22.28 9.47
N ALA A 44 -19.64 -21.83 8.58
CA ALA A 44 -19.92 -20.41 8.42
C ALA A 44 -20.67 -19.89 9.65
N GLU A 45 -20.20 -18.76 10.18
CA GLU A 45 -20.89 -18.00 11.23
C GLU A 45 -21.63 -16.84 10.60
N VAL A 46 -22.87 -16.61 11.03
CA VAL A 46 -23.73 -15.55 10.50
C VAL A 46 -24.36 -14.79 11.65
N ALA A 47 -24.27 -13.46 11.60
CA ALA A 47 -25.01 -12.55 12.45
C ALA A 47 -26.12 -11.89 11.63
N VAL A 48 -27.35 -11.93 12.16
CA VAL A 48 -28.52 -11.31 11.51
C VAL A 48 -28.92 -10.08 12.31
N ILE A 49 -29.06 -8.95 11.64
CA ILE A 49 -29.49 -7.68 12.22
C ILE A 49 -30.81 -7.29 11.55
N VAL A 50 -31.82 -6.94 12.35
CA VAL A 50 -33.13 -6.51 11.86
C VAL A 50 -33.40 -5.11 12.41
N VAL A 51 -33.62 -4.14 11.53
CA VAL A 51 -33.82 -2.72 11.87
C VAL A 51 -34.98 -2.17 11.04
N ASP A 52 -35.70 -1.18 11.59
CA ASP A 52 -36.70 -0.41 10.85
C ASP A 52 -36.01 0.50 9.81
N GLU A 53 -36.46 0.41 8.56
CA GLU A 53 -35.94 1.22 7.46
C GLU A 53 -36.13 2.72 7.69
N ALA A 54 -37.21 3.15 8.38
CA ALA A 54 -37.44 4.56 8.67
C ALA A 54 -36.30 5.16 9.51
N VAL A 55 -35.73 4.39 10.43
CA VAL A 55 -34.61 4.81 11.28
C VAL A 55 -33.32 4.89 10.47
N LEU A 56 -33.07 3.93 9.57
CA LEU A 56 -31.88 3.93 8.72
C LEU A 56 -31.94 5.06 7.68
N ALA A 57 -33.09 5.28 7.07
CA ALA A 57 -33.33 6.31 6.06
C ALA A 57 -33.12 7.73 6.60
N LEU A 58 -33.49 7.99 7.86
CA LEU A 58 -33.25 9.28 8.52
C LEU A 58 -31.76 9.66 8.57
N SER A 59 -30.89 8.66 8.67
CA SER A 59 -29.43 8.86 8.76
C SER A 59 -28.68 8.65 7.44
N GLY A 60 -29.37 8.19 6.40
CA GLY A 60 -28.72 7.77 5.15
C GLY A 60 -27.79 6.56 5.37
N TYR A 61 -28.15 5.64 6.26
CA TYR A 61 -27.30 4.50 6.59
C TYR A 61 -27.17 3.52 5.43
N GLU A 62 -25.94 3.22 5.06
CA GLU A 62 -25.60 2.12 4.15
C GLU A 62 -25.00 0.97 4.95
N THR A 63 -25.45 -0.26 4.67
CA THR A 63 -24.89 -1.46 5.28
C THR A 63 -23.42 -1.58 4.89
N PRO A 64 -22.48 -1.50 5.84
CA PRO A 64 -21.05 -1.48 5.53
C PRO A 64 -20.59 -2.84 4.99
N ASP A 65 -19.66 -2.83 4.03
CA ASP A 65 -18.96 -4.03 3.59
C ASP A 65 -17.94 -4.46 4.65
N PRO A 66 -18.10 -5.63 5.30
CA PRO A 66 -17.17 -6.10 6.32
C PRO A 66 -15.75 -6.32 5.77
N LEU A 67 -15.58 -6.60 4.47
CA LEU A 67 -14.26 -6.78 3.88
C LEU A 67 -13.48 -5.48 3.82
N ALA A 68 -14.14 -4.33 3.69
CA ALA A 68 -13.49 -3.03 3.68
C ALA A 68 -12.75 -2.74 5.00
N VAL A 69 -13.21 -3.34 6.12
CA VAL A 69 -12.55 -3.22 7.42
C VAL A 69 -11.25 -4.03 7.47
N PHE A 70 -11.27 -5.27 6.98
CA PHE A 70 -10.11 -6.17 7.05
C PHE A 70 -9.11 -5.98 5.90
N TYR A 71 -9.57 -5.51 4.74
CA TYR A 71 -8.78 -5.29 3.52
C TYR A 71 -8.75 -3.81 3.12
N ALA A 72 -8.63 -2.93 4.12
CA ALA A 72 -8.48 -1.51 3.88
C ALA A 72 -7.21 -1.19 3.09
N ASP A 73 -7.28 -0.21 2.21
CA ASP A 73 -6.09 0.32 1.53
C ASP A 73 -5.15 0.95 2.57
N ARG A 74 -3.90 0.48 2.60
CA ARG A 74 -2.87 0.99 3.50
C ARG A 74 -1.85 1.83 2.74
N SER A 75 -1.44 2.91 3.41
CA SER A 75 -0.28 3.72 3.05
C SER A 75 0.97 2.84 3.01
N ALA A 76 1.96 3.23 2.20
CA ALA A 76 3.23 2.50 2.12
C ALA A 76 4.03 2.58 3.44
N ASP A 77 3.70 3.56 4.30
CA ASP A 77 4.34 3.84 5.59
C ASP A 77 5.88 3.97 5.52
N VAL A 78 6.42 4.09 4.31
CA VAL A 78 7.85 4.15 3.99
C VAL A 78 8.08 5.28 2.99
N ARG A 79 9.20 5.98 3.14
CA ARG A 79 9.66 7.00 2.21
C ARG A 79 10.97 6.54 1.59
N ALA A 80 11.06 6.60 0.26
CA ALA A 80 12.31 6.36 -0.43
C ALA A 80 13.16 7.65 -0.39
N LEU A 81 14.40 7.54 0.11
CA LEU A 81 15.42 8.58 0.04
C LEU A 81 16.57 8.05 -0.81
N GLY A 82 16.88 8.75 -1.89
CA GLY A 82 17.99 8.43 -2.79
C GLY A 82 19.02 9.54 -2.78
N ASN A 83 20.31 9.18 -2.83
CA ASN A 83 21.41 10.14 -2.96
C ASN A 83 22.07 10.06 -4.35
N ARG A 84 21.46 9.36 -5.31
CA ARG A 84 22.07 9.14 -6.64
C ARG A 84 22.21 10.46 -7.40
N GLU A 85 21.32 11.42 -7.18
CA GLU A 85 21.43 12.77 -7.72
C GLU A 85 22.62 13.56 -7.15
N ASN A 86 23.16 13.17 -6.00
CA ASN A 86 24.26 13.87 -5.33
C ASN A 86 25.64 13.23 -5.62
N VAL A 87 25.70 12.18 -6.45
CA VAL A 87 26.97 11.54 -6.82
C VAL A 87 27.60 12.35 -7.94
N ILE A 88 28.65 13.11 -7.60
CA ILE A 88 29.54 13.71 -8.59
C ILE A 88 30.38 12.58 -9.19
N LEU A 89 30.11 12.25 -10.46
CA LEU A 89 30.91 11.28 -11.19
C LEU A 89 32.32 11.84 -11.38
N GLY A 90 33.30 11.20 -10.75
CA GLY A 90 34.71 11.42 -11.09
C GLY A 90 34.89 11.13 -12.58
N SER A 91 35.62 12.00 -13.28
CA SER A 91 35.88 11.83 -14.71
C SER A 91 36.40 10.41 -14.98
N PRO A 92 35.73 9.58 -15.80
CA PRO A 92 36.08 8.17 -15.98
C PRO A 92 37.50 7.95 -16.52
N ARG A 93 38.06 8.97 -17.17
CA ARG A 93 39.46 8.99 -17.62
C ARG A 93 40.46 8.97 -16.43
N ARG A 94 40.20 9.73 -15.36
CA ARG A 94 41.09 9.79 -14.17
C ARG A 94 41.00 8.53 -13.32
N ALA A 95 39.81 7.95 -13.17
CA ALA A 95 39.64 6.68 -12.44
C ALA A 95 40.40 5.51 -13.12
N ARG A 96 40.49 5.52 -14.45
CA ARG A 96 41.27 4.54 -15.22
C ARG A 96 42.79 4.77 -15.14
N GLU A 97 43.21 6.01 -14.94
CA GLU A 97 44.62 6.40 -14.79
C GLU A 97 45.16 6.15 -13.36
N GLU A 98 44.30 6.24 -12.34
CA GLU A 98 44.63 5.98 -10.93
C GLU A 98 44.56 4.48 -10.56
N GLY A 99 43.61 3.72 -11.13
CA GLY A 99 43.54 2.26 -10.97
C GLY A 99 44.70 1.49 -11.64
N GLY A 100 45.58 2.18 -12.36
CA GLY A 100 46.81 1.63 -12.93
C GLY A 100 48.07 1.94 -12.13
N ARG A 101 47.97 2.58 -10.96
CA ARG A 101 49.11 3.08 -10.19
C ARG A 101 49.13 2.60 -8.74
N GLU A 102 48.79 1.34 -8.49
CA GLU A 102 49.16 0.66 -7.24
C GLU A 102 50.24 -0.37 -7.53
N GLY A 103 51.48 0.13 -7.66
CA GLY A 103 52.66 -0.65 -7.95
C GLY A 103 53.92 0.19 -7.79
N GLY A 104 54.40 0.35 -6.54
CA GLY A 104 55.80 0.69 -6.26
C GLY A 104 56.10 2.12 -5.78
N ARG A 105 56.29 2.23 -4.46
CA ARG A 105 57.37 2.93 -3.73
C ARG A 105 57.90 4.29 -4.27
N GLY A 106 57.79 5.31 -3.41
CA GLY A 106 58.97 5.95 -2.81
C GLY A 106 59.32 7.40 -3.20
N LEU A 107 59.42 8.24 -2.15
CA LEU A 107 60.44 9.28 -1.89
C LEU A 107 60.39 10.65 -2.62
N GLY A 108 60.55 11.70 -1.79
CA GLY A 108 61.24 12.96 -2.14
C GLY A 108 60.31 14.15 -2.40
N LEU A 109 60.12 15.06 -1.43
CA LEU A 109 60.94 16.26 -1.20
C LEU A 109 60.74 17.38 -2.26
N GLY A 110 60.30 18.54 -1.77
CA GLY A 110 60.81 19.82 -2.26
C GLY A 110 59.85 20.68 -3.09
N GLY A 111 59.13 21.57 -2.40
CA GLY A 111 59.45 23.00 -2.45
C GLY A 111 59.13 23.83 -3.70
N LEU A 112 58.64 25.04 -3.39
CA LEU A 112 58.86 26.31 -4.08
C LEU A 112 58.02 26.64 -5.33
N GLY A 113 57.38 27.82 -5.26
CA GLY A 113 57.55 28.79 -6.36
C GLY A 113 56.28 29.43 -6.89
N ALA A 114 55.98 30.61 -6.37
CA ALA A 114 55.00 31.59 -6.81
C ALA A 114 55.03 31.96 -8.32
N ARG A 115 53.89 32.50 -8.81
CA ARG A 115 53.69 33.79 -9.52
C ARG A 115 52.23 33.81 -10.02
N GLY A 116 51.36 34.73 -9.59
CA GLY A 116 51.27 36.14 -10.02
C GLY A 116 50.53 36.21 -11.37
N ALA A 117 49.55 37.06 -11.67
CA ALA A 117 48.93 38.20 -10.99
C ALA A 117 47.69 38.65 -11.82
N SER A 118 46.82 39.46 -11.18
CA SER A 118 46.00 40.56 -11.74
C SER A 118 44.93 40.28 -12.83
N ALA A 119 43.81 40.99 -12.92
CA ALA A 119 43.13 42.01 -12.12
C ALA A 119 41.77 42.27 -12.80
N LYS A 120 40.72 42.60 -12.04
CA LYS A 120 39.77 43.63 -12.46
C LYS A 120 39.04 44.21 -11.24
N ARG A 121 39.28 45.50 -11.00
CA ARG A 121 38.48 46.35 -10.10
C ARG A 121 37.24 46.84 -10.85
N SER A 122 36.25 47.12 -10.01
CA SER A 122 35.06 47.99 -10.15
C SER A 122 35.15 49.07 -11.22
#